data_AF-A0A414DEK5-F1
#
_entry.id   AF-A0A414DEK5-F1
#
_cell.length_a   1.000
_cell.length_b   1.000
_cell.length_c   1.000
_cell.angle_alpha   90.00
_cell.angle_beta   90.00
_cell.angle_gamma   90.00
#
_symmetry.space_group_name_H-M   'P 1'
#
loop_
_entity.id
_entity.type
_entity.pdbx_description
1 polymer ?
#
loop_
_entity_poly.entity_id
_entity_poly.type
_entity_poly.pdbx_seq_one_letter_code
_entity_poly.pdbx_strand_id
1 'polypeptide(L)'
;MKKKKCNRVLLVFLVMVTAISLLSGCGGKSAEKEDGETITVYLWSTSLYEKYAPYIQEQLPDINVEFVVGNNNLDFYKFLKENGGLPDIITCCRFSLHDASPIKDSLMDLSTTNAAGAVYDSYLSNFMNEDGSVNWIPVCADAHGFVVNKDLFEKYDIPLPTDYESFVSACQAFDKVGIRGFTADYYYDYTCMETLQGLSASELSSVDGRKWRTAYSDPDNEKREGLDSTIWPEAFERMEQFIQDTGLSPDDLDMNYDDIVEMYQSGKLAMYFGSSSGVKMFQNQGINTTFLPFFQKNGEKWLMTTPYFQVALNRDLTQDETRRKKAMKVLNTMLSEDAQNRIISDGQDLLSYSQDVNLKLTEYLKDVKPVIEENHMYIRIASNDFFSVSKNVVSRMISGEYDAEQAYQSFNSQLLEEKSIPEKVILDSQKSYSNRFHSNGGNAAYSVMANTLRGIYGTDVLIATGNSFTGNVLKAGYTLKMAGSMIMPNCLSAYSSKMSGAELKETVKNFVEGYEGGFIPFNRGSLPVFSGISVEVKETDDGYTLSKITKDGKKVQDNDTFTVICLAIPKHMKAYPADENIVFDEEDTAVEDAWTGAVSDGNAVLAEPEDYMTLR
;
A
#
# COMPACT_ATOMS: atom_id res chain seq x y z
N MET A 1 70.39 18.38 -57.87
CA MET A 1 69.21 19.21 -57.55
C MET A 1 67.95 18.59 -58.13
N LYS A 2 67.11 17.94 -57.31
CA LYS A 2 65.69 17.68 -57.63
C LYS A 2 64.90 17.79 -56.32
N LYS A 3 64.01 18.79 -56.26
CA LYS A 3 63.09 19.09 -55.15
C LYS A 3 62.14 17.90 -54.93
N LYS A 4 62.13 17.30 -53.74
CA LYS A 4 61.02 16.44 -53.31
C LYS A 4 59.85 17.32 -52.87
N LYS A 5 58.75 17.23 -53.61
CA LYS A 5 57.46 17.86 -53.28
C LYS A 5 56.97 17.28 -51.95
N CYS A 6 56.82 18.14 -50.94
CA CYS A 6 56.12 17.79 -49.70
C CYS A 6 54.62 17.75 -50.00
N ASN A 7 53.98 16.63 -49.66
CA ASN A 7 52.61 16.30 -50.05
C ASN A 7 51.61 17.13 -49.23
N ARG A 8 50.92 18.08 -49.88
CA ARG A 8 49.84 18.90 -49.32
C ARG A 8 48.66 18.09 -48.73
N VAL A 9 48.63 16.78 -48.94
CA VAL A 9 47.59 15.88 -48.44
C VAL A 9 47.73 15.60 -46.94
N LEU A 10 48.95 15.66 -46.37
CA LEU A 10 49.16 15.36 -44.95
C LEU A 10 48.71 16.50 -44.01
N LEU A 11 48.72 17.75 -44.50
CA LEU A 11 48.28 18.92 -43.73
C LEU A 11 46.75 19.08 -43.70
N VAL A 12 46.04 18.53 -44.68
CA VAL A 12 44.56 18.53 -44.71
C VAL A 12 44.00 17.48 -43.75
N PHE A 13 44.69 16.35 -43.58
CA PHE A 13 44.29 15.32 -42.61
C PHE A 13 44.51 15.74 -41.16
N LEU A 14 45.54 16.55 -40.86
CA LEU A 14 45.80 16.99 -39.48
C LEU A 14 44.80 18.05 -38.98
N VAL A 15 44.23 18.86 -39.88
CA VAL A 15 43.21 19.88 -39.56
C VAL A 15 41.81 19.26 -39.44
N MET A 16 41.54 18.15 -40.13
CA MET A 16 40.24 17.46 -40.04
C MET A 16 40.09 16.60 -38.76
N VAL A 17 41.21 16.17 -38.16
CA VAL A 17 41.19 15.42 -36.88
C VAL A 17 41.06 16.36 -35.66
N THR A 18 41.46 17.62 -35.77
CA THR A 18 41.28 18.61 -34.69
C THR A 18 39.91 19.29 -34.70
N ALA A 19 39.16 19.25 -35.80
CA ALA A 19 37.81 19.82 -35.90
C ALA A 19 36.68 18.88 -35.40
N ILE A 20 36.94 17.57 -35.25
CA ILE A 20 35.98 16.61 -34.66
C ILE A 20 36.08 16.57 -33.12
N SER A 21 37.11 17.18 -32.54
CA SER A 21 37.36 17.19 -31.09
C SER A 21 36.70 18.37 -30.34
N LEU A 22 35.96 19.24 -31.02
CA LEU A 22 35.37 20.46 -30.44
C LEU A 22 33.83 20.55 -30.59
N LEU A 23 33.16 19.45 -30.94
CA LEU A 23 31.68 19.38 -31.00
C LEU A 23 31.05 18.34 -30.06
N SER A 24 31.81 17.78 -29.11
CA SER A 24 31.27 16.90 -28.05
C SER A 24 30.88 17.64 -26.77
N GLY A 25 30.53 18.92 -26.87
CA GLY A 25 30.14 19.79 -25.76
C GLY A 25 28.70 20.28 -25.89
N CYS A 26 27.73 19.37 -25.90
CA CYS A 26 26.30 19.62 -25.71
C CYS A 26 25.64 18.36 -25.11
N GLY A 27 25.81 18.19 -23.80
CA GLY A 27 24.69 17.99 -22.85
C GLY A 27 23.64 16.90 -23.06
N GLY A 28 23.94 15.76 -23.67
CA GLY A 28 23.05 14.60 -23.62
C GLY A 28 23.88 13.33 -23.42
N LYS A 29 24.14 12.93 -22.17
CA LYS A 29 24.75 11.63 -21.78
C LYS A 29 25.01 11.55 -20.27
N SER A 30 23.99 11.16 -19.50
CA SER A 30 24.11 10.40 -18.23
C SER A 30 22.75 9.86 -17.77
N ALA A 31 21.67 10.64 -17.94
CA ALA A 31 20.31 10.32 -17.48
C ALA A 31 19.73 9.01 -18.05
N GLU A 32 19.82 8.75 -19.37
CA GLU A 32 19.33 7.50 -19.99
C GLU A 32 19.98 6.24 -19.41
N LYS A 33 21.23 6.33 -18.94
CA LYS A 33 21.94 5.18 -18.36
C LYS A 33 21.49 4.92 -16.91
N GLU A 34 21.29 5.97 -16.12
CA GLU A 34 20.73 5.85 -14.76
C GLU A 34 19.34 5.23 -14.81
N ASP A 35 18.53 5.63 -15.80
CA ASP A 35 17.18 5.12 -16.03
C ASP A 35 17.18 3.59 -16.27
N GLY A 36 18.02 3.10 -17.19
CA GLY A 36 18.09 1.68 -17.55
C GLY A 36 18.60 0.73 -16.45
N GLU A 37 19.33 1.24 -15.45
CA GLU A 37 19.95 0.42 -14.39
C GLU A 37 19.13 0.32 -13.09
N THR A 38 18.12 1.19 -12.93
CA THR A 38 17.35 1.38 -11.70
C THR A 38 16.13 0.45 -11.62
N ILE A 39 15.94 -0.24 -10.50
CA ILE A 39 14.73 -1.04 -10.22
C ILE A 39 13.70 -0.18 -9.51
N THR A 40 12.44 -0.23 -9.95
CA THR A 40 11.32 0.52 -9.35
C THR A 40 10.47 -0.39 -8.48
N VAL A 41 10.18 0.04 -7.24
CA VAL A 41 9.42 -0.74 -6.26
C VAL A 41 8.29 0.13 -5.70
N TYR A 42 7.04 -0.28 -5.94
CA TYR A 42 5.87 0.41 -5.40
C TYR A 42 5.41 -0.26 -4.11
N LEU A 43 5.46 0.49 -3.01
CA LEU A 43 5.04 0.07 -1.68
C LEU A 43 3.64 0.62 -1.40
N TRP A 44 2.66 -0.24 -1.10
CA TRP A 44 1.25 0.17 -0.97
C TRP A 44 0.95 1.14 0.19
N SER A 45 1.90 1.39 1.09
CA SER A 45 1.74 2.25 2.26
C SER A 45 2.98 3.09 2.56
N THR A 46 2.75 4.29 3.09
CA THR A 46 3.77 5.21 3.61
C THR A 46 4.60 4.60 4.73
N SER A 47 3.99 3.79 5.60
CA SER A 47 4.70 3.12 6.70
C SER A 47 5.77 2.16 6.21
N LEU A 48 5.53 1.50 5.06
CA LEU A 48 6.53 0.63 4.44
C LEU A 48 7.66 1.47 3.85
N TYR A 49 7.34 2.61 3.25
CA TYR A 49 8.36 3.52 2.75
C TYR A 49 9.29 4.05 3.85
N GLU A 50 8.77 4.36 5.04
CA GLU A 50 9.59 4.92 6.12
C GLU A 50 10.47 3.90 6.85
N LYS A 51 10.02 2.65 6.99
CA LYS A 51 10.72 1.64 7.81
C LYS A 51 11.32 0.50 7.00
N TYR A 52 10.62 0.08 5.95
CA TYR A 52 10.96 -1.09 5.17
C TYR A 52 11.90 -0.74 4.00
N ALA A 53 11.61 0.33 3.25
CA ALA A 53 12.46 0.74 2.12
C ALA A 53 13.93 1.05 2.51
N PRO A 54 14.22 1.77 3.61
CA PRO A 54 15.61 2.03 4.03
C PRO A 54 16.36 0.73 4.33
N TYR A 55 15.69 -0.21 5.01
CA TYR A 55 16.26 -1.52 5.30
C TYR A 55 16.61 -2.30 4.02
N ILE A 56 15.70 -2.35 3.04
CA ILE A 56 15.97 -3.02 1.77
C ILE A 56 17.14 -2.37 1.02
N GLN A 57 17.21 -1.03 1.02
CA GLN A 57 18.31 -0.31 0.39
C GLN A 57 19.66 -0.58 1.08
N GLU A 58 19.68 -0.64 2.42
CA GLU A 58 20.88 -0.95 3.21
C GLU A 58 21.43 -2.35 2.87
N GLN A 59 20.55 -3.33 2.66
CA GLN A 59 20.94 -4.68 2.26
C GLN A 59 21.40 -4.79 0.80
N LEU A 60 21.10 -3.78 -0.04
CA LEU A 60 21.37 -3.79 -1.47
C LEU A 60 22.10 -2.51 -1.93
N PRO A 61 23.29 -2.18 -1.37
CA PRO A 61 23.98 -0.93 -1.67
C PRO A 61 24.42 -0.82 -3.15
N ASP A 62 24.59 -1.95 -3.84
CA ASP A 62 25.00 -2.01 -5.24
C ASP A 62 23.84 -1.92 -6.25
N ILE A 63 22.58 -1.91 -5.78
CA ILE A 63 21.39 -1.83 -6.64
C ILE A 63 20.71 -0.49 -6.39
N ASN A 64 20.60 0.33 -7.43
CA ASN A 64 19.77 1.52 -7.37
C ASN A 64 18.30 1.12 -7.38
N VAL A 65 17.59 1.44 -6.30
CA VAL A 65 16.16 1.15 -6.16
C VAL A 65 15.40 2.45 -5.96
N GLU A 66 14.45 2.73 -6.85
CA GLU A 66 13.50 3.82 -6.70
C GLU A 66 12.26 3.27 -5.99
N PHE A 67 12.14 3.58 -4.70
CA PHE A 67 10.94 3.25 -3.94
C PHE A 67 9.89 4.34 -4.18
N VAL A 68 8.63 3.92 -4.29
CA VAL A 68 7.50 4.82 -4.48
C VAL A 68 6.41 4.40 -3.51
N VAL A 69 5.76 5.35 -2.86
CA VAL A 69 4.51 5.05 -2.16
C VAL A 69 3.44 4.83 -3.23
N GLY A 70 3.12 3.57 -3.50
CA GLY A 70 2.02 3.19 -4.36
C GLY A 70 0.67 3.32 -3.65
N ASN A 71 -0.41 3.07 -4.40
CA ASN A 71 -1.75 2.96 -3.84
C ASN A 71 -2.07 1.50 -3.48
N ASN A 72 -2.85 1.27 -2.44
CA ASN A 72 -3.33 -0.04 -2.02
C ASN A 72 -4.49 -0.57 -2.89
N ASN A 73 -4.49 -0.29 -4.19
CA ASN A 73 -5.58 -0.65 -5.08
C ASN A 73 -5.07 -1.17 -6.43
N LEU A 74 -5.55 -2.35 -6.81
CA LEU A 74 -5.28 -2.99 -8.09
C LEU A 74 -5.79 -2.18 -9.30
N ASP A 75 -6.82 -1.33 -9.17
CA ASP A 75 -7.26 -0.47 -10.27
C ASP A 75 -6.18 0.52 -10.71
N PHE A 76 -5.36 1.00 -9.76
CA PHE A 76 -4.25 1.88 -10.08
C PHE A 76 -3.20 1.13 -10.90
N TYR A 77 -2.88 -0.11 -10.56
CA TYR A 77 -1.96 -0.94 -11.35
C TYR A 77 -2.54 -1.31 -12.73
N LYS A 78 -3.86 -1.53 -12.84
CA LYS A 78 -4.53 -1.69 -14.15
C LYS A 78 -4.34 -0.45 -15.03
N PHE A 79 -4.57 0.74 -14.46
CA PHE A 79 -4.34 2.01 -15.15
C PHE A 79 -2.87 2.18 -15.59
N LEU A 80 -1.91 1.89 -14.70
CA LEU A 80 -0.49 1.95 -15.04
C LEU A 80 -0.16 0.98 -16.17
N LYS A 81 -0.68 -0.25 -16.13
CA LYS A 81 -0.48 -1.26 -17.18
C LYS A 81 -1.05 -0.79 -18.53
N GLU A 82 -2.27 -0.26 -18.55
CA GLU A 82 -2.93 0.21 -19.78
C GLU A 82 -2.19 1.37 -20.44
N ASN A 83 -1.45 2.15 -19.64
CA ASN A 83 -0.75 3.36 -20.09
C ASN A 83 0.79 3.22 -20.08
N GLY A 84 1.32 1.98 -19.96
CA GLY A 84 2.75 1.69 -20.07
C GLY A 84 3.62 2.17 -18.91
N GLY A 85 3.05 2.31 -17.71
CA GLY A 85 3.68 2.82 -16.50
C GLY A 85 3.87 1.81 -15.36
N LEU A 86 3.66 0.52 -15.60
CA LEU A 86 3.77 -0.51 -14.55
C LEU A 86 5.24 -0.66 -14.06
N PRO A 87 5.53 -0.54 -12.75
CA PRO A 87 6.90 -0.61 -12.23
C PRO A 87 7.44 -2.05 -12.22
N ASP A 88 8.73 -2.22 -11.92
CA ASP A 88 9.38 -3.53 -11.92
C ASP A 88 8.82 -4.46 -10.83
N ILE A 89 8.55 -3.92 -9.64
CA ILE A 89 7.97 -4.63 -8.51
C ILE A 89 6.79 -3.83 -7.96
N ILE A 90 5.64 -4.49 -7.83
CA ILE A 90 4.44 -3.93 -7.21
C ILE A 90 4.11 -4.69 -5.93
N THR A 91 3.51 -3.99 -4.98
CA THR A 91 2.99 -4.60 -3.76
C THR A 91 1.53 -4.24 -3.57
N CYS A 92 0.78 -5.09 -2.89
CA CYS A 92 -0.59 -4.82 -2.52
C CYS A 92 -0.83 -5.24 -1.06
N CYS A 93 -1.89 -4.72 -0.45
CA CYS A 93 -2.50 -5.27 0.75
C CYS A 93 -3.91 -5.78 0.42
N ARG A 94 -4.79 -4.92 -0.13
CA ARG A 94 -6.16 -5.30 -0.51
C ARG A 94 -6.14 -6.13 -1.79
N PHE A 95 -6.00 -7.44 -1.61
CA PHE A 95 -5.80 -8.37 -2.70
C PHE A 95 -6.93 -9.40 -2.82
N SER A 96 -7.42 -9.58 -4.04
CA SER A 96 -8.09 -10.78 -4.48
C SER A 96 -7.51 -11.20 -5.83
N LEU A 97 -7.44 -12.51 -6.07
CA LEU A 97 -6.97 -13.02 -7.36
C LEU A 97 -7.91 -12.57 -8.49
N HIS A 98 -9.23 -12.55 -8.23
CA HIS A 98 -10.24 -12.00 -9.13
C HIS A 98 -9.92 -10.56 -9.57
N ASP A 99 -9.66 -9.63 -8.64
CA ASP A 99 -9.38 -8.24 -9.01
C ASP A 99 -8.00 -8.06 -9.66
N ALA A 100 -7.06 -8.97 -9.39
CA ALA A 100 -5.71 -8.98 -9.96
C ALA A 100 -5.66 -9.63 -11.35
N SER A 101 -6.65 -10.45 -11.69
CA SER A 101 -6.72 -11.23 -12.93
C SER A 101 -6.52 -10.39 -14.21
N PRO A 102 -7.05 -9.14 -14.34
CA PRO A 102 -6.88 -8.34 -15.57
C PRO A 102 -5.45 -7.87 -15.86
N ILE A 103 -4.55 -7.97 -14.87
CA ILE A 103 -3.12 -7.66 -15.03
C ILE A 103 -2.23 -8.90 -14.97
N LYS A 104 -2.79 -10.11 -14.79
CA LYS A 104 -2.05 -11.39 -14.74
C LYS A 104 -1.00 -11.50 -15.84
N ASP A 105 -1.41 -11.31 -17.08
CA ASP A 105 -0.52 -11.45 -18.23
C ASP A 105 0.59 -10.40 -18.28
N SER A 106 0.49 -9.30 -17.53
CA SER A 106 1.54 -8.27 -17.45
C SER A 106 2.56 -8.56 -16.34
N LEU A 107 2.39 -9.66 -15.61
CA LEU A 107 3.23 -10.06 -14.49
C LEU A 107 4.03 -11.33 -14.83
N MET A 108 5.19 -11.49 -14.20
CA MET A 108 6.01 -12.69 -14.31
C MET A 108 5.29 -13.88 -13.68
N ASP A 109 5.40 -15.06 -14.27
CA ASP A 109 5.09 -16.30 -13.57
C ASP A 109 6.27 -16.68 -12.65
N LEU A 110 5.98 -16.79 -11.36
CA LEU A 110 6.92 -17.07 -10.28
C LEU A 110 6.77 -18.50 -9.74
N SER A 111 5.87 -19.31 -10.31
CA SER A 111 5.55 -20.67 -9.86
C SER A 111 6.77 -21.60 -9.69
N THR A 112 7.81 -21.39 -10.49
CA THR A 112 9.05 -22.19 -10.49
C THR A 112 10.19 -21.59 -9.68
N THR A 113 9.93 -20.50 -8.94
CA THR A 113 10.95 -19.80 -8.14
C THR A 113 10.99 -20.31 -6.70
N ASN A 114 12.16 -20.16 -6.05
CA ASN A 114 12.28 -20.44 -4.61
C ASN A 114 11.33 -19.56 -3.76
N ALA A 115 11.02 -18.34 -4.22
CA ALA A 115 10.09 -17.45 -3.54
C ALA A 115 8.68 -18.06 -3.44
N ALA A 116 8.19 -18.69 -4.52
CA ALA A 116 6.93 -19.42 -4.48
C ALA A 116 7.05 -20.71 -3.65
N GLY A 117 8.14 -21.47 -3.83
CA GLY A 117 8.36 -22.73 -3.09
C GLY A 117 8.53 -22.58 -1.58
N ALA A 118 8.84 -21.37 -1.10
CA ALA A 118 8.94 -21.06 0.33
C ALA A 118 7.57 -20.78 0.98
N VAL A 119 6.49 -20.62 0.23
CA VAL A 119 5.13 -20.39 0.76
C VAL A 119 4.48 -21.74 1.10
N TYR A 120 3.68 -21.83 2.17
CA TYR A 120 2.87 -23.03 2.40
C TYR A 120 1.82 -23.21 1.28
N ASP A 121 1.65 -24.44 0.79
CA ASP A 121 0.71 -24.75 -0.30
C ASP A 121 -0.75 -24.36 0.03
N SER A 122 -1.13 -24.40 1.30
CA SER A 122 -2.46 -23.97 1.79
C SER A 122 -2.75 -22.49 1.49
N TYR A 123 -1.71 -21.66 1.36
CA TYR A 123 -1.83 -20.24 1.03
C TYR A 123 -1.54 -19.96 -0.43
N LEU A 124 -0.50 -20.59 -0.98
CA LEU A 124 -0.10 -20.39 -2.37
C LEU A 124 -1.20 -20.79 -3.37
N SER A 125 -1.97 -21.85 -3.05
CA SER A 125 -3.09 -22.30 -3.89
C SER A 125 -4.19 -21.25 -4.09
N ASN A 126 -4.38 -20.31 -3.15
CA ASN A 126 -5.33 -19.21 -3.30
C ASN A 126 -4.83 -18.09 -4.24
N PHE A 127 -3.56 -18.16 -4.65
CA PHE A 127 -2.88 -17.22 -5.55
C PHE A 127 -2.49 -17.87 -6.89
N MET A 128 -2.84 -19.15 -7.07
CA MET A 128 -2.57 -19.92 -8.28
C MET A 128 -3.72 -19.76 -9.26
N ASN A 129 -3.38 -19.41 -10.50
CA ASN A 129 -4.36 -19.33 -11.59
C ASN A 129 -4.74 -20.73 -12.10
N GLU A 130 -5.80 -20.83 -12.91
CA GLU A 130 -6.25 -22.10 -13.51
C GLU A 130 -5.16 -22.81 -14.33
N ASP A 131 -4.30 -22.04 -15.01
CA ASP A 131 -3.19 -22.56 -15.81
C ASP A 131 -1.98 -23.01 -14.95
N GLY A 132 -2.07 -22.90 -13.62
CA GLY A 132 -1.01 -23.26 -12.67
C GLY A 132 0.05 -22.20 -12.46
N SER A 133 -0.04 -21.04 -13.13
CA SER A 133 0.88 -19.93 -12.90
C SER A 133 0.66 -19.26 -11.54
N VAL A 134 1.72 -18.68 -10.99
CA VAL A 134 1.68 -17.88 -9.75
C VAL A 134 2.30 -16.52 -10.05
N ASN A 135 1.47 -15.50 -10.24
CA ASN A 135 1.93 -14.16 -10.59
C ASN A 135 2.10 -13.23 -9.38
N TRP A 136 1.58 -13.63 -8.22
CA TRP A 136 1.66 -12.89 -6.97
C TRP A 136 2.14 -13.82 -5.87
N ILE A 137 3.13 -13.38 -5.10
CA ILE A 137 3.62 -14.08 -3.92
C ILE A 137 2.89 -13.54 -2.68
N PRO A 138 2.09 -14.35 -1.98
CA PRO A 138 1.55 -13.97 -0.69
C PRO A 138 2.66 -14.02 0.36
N VAL A 139 2.85 -12.92 1.10
CA VAL A 139 3.95 -12.81 2.09
C VAL A 139 3.43 -12.97 3.51
N CYS A 140 2.52 -12.10 3.92
CA CYS A 140 1.96 -12.12 5.27
C CYS A 140 0.54 -11.56 5.33
N ALA A 141 -0.11 -11.77 6.48
CA ALA A 141 -1.47 -11.33 6.74
C ALA A 141 -1.75 -10.98 8.20
N ASP A 142 -2.75 -10.14 8.43
CA ASP A 142 -3.33 -9.95 9.76
C ASP A 142 -4.33 -11.08 10.06
N ALA A 143 -4.39 -11.48 11.32
CA ALA A 143 -5.28 -12.53 11.81
C ALA A 143 -6.57 -11.93 12.36
N HIS A 144 -7.70 -12.47 11.95
CA HIS A 144 -9.04 -12.06 12.33
C HIS A 144 -9.79 -13.23 13.01
N GLY A 145 -10.55 -12.89 14.04
CA GLY A 145 -11.23 -13.82 14.93
C GLY A 145 -12.00 -13.06 15.98
N PHE A 146 -12.12 -13.62 17.18
CA PHE A 146 -12.82 -12.98 18.29
C PHE A 146 -11.84 -12.37 19.29
N VAL A 147 -12.01 -11.09 19.58
CA VAL A 147 -11.31 -10.40 20.66
C VAL A 147 -12.16 -10.50 21.93
N VAL A 148 -11.59 -11.04 23.01
CA VAL A 148 -12.35 -11.53 24.17
C VAL A 148 -11.86 -10.90 25.47
N ASN A 149 -12.78 -10.29 26.23
CA ASN A 149 -12.49 -9.65 27.51
C ASN A 149 -12.48 -10.66 28.66
N LYS A 150 -11.30 -11.20 29.01
CA LYS A 150 -11.19 -12.24 30.05
C LYS A 150 -11.62 -11.76 31.42
N ASP A 151 -11.46 -10.47 31.72
CA ASP A 151 -11.91 -9.91 33.01
C ASP A 151 -13.42 -10.09 33.20
N LEU A 152 -14.22 -9.97 32.13
CA LEU A 152 -15.66 -10.21 32.18
C LEU A 152 -15.98 -11.69 32.39
N PHE A 153 -15.30 -12.59 31.69
CA PHE A 153 -15.49 -14.03 31.87
C PHE A 153 -15.18 -14.47 33.31
N GLU A 154 -14.04 -14.01 33.86
CA GLU A 154 -13.64 -14.30 35.25
C GLU A 154 -14.62 -13.68 36.26
N LYS A 155 -15.06 -12.44 36.04
CA LYS A 155 -15.98 -11.73 36.94
C LYS A 155 -17.35 -12.40 37.06
N TYR A 156 -17.87 -12.96 35.98
CA TYR A 156 -19.21 -13.57 35.93
C TYR A 156 -19.18 -15.10 36.03
N ASP A 157 -18.01 -15.71 36.27
CA ASP A 157 -17.81 -17.17 36.34
C ASP A 157 -18.32 -17.88 35.07
N ILE A 158 -18.08 -17.26 33.91
CA ILE A 158 -18.40 -17.82 32.59
C ILE A 158 -17.10 -18.39 32.00
N PRO A 159 -17.06 -19.66 31.56
CA PRO A 159 -15.87 -20.23 30.94
C PRO A 159 -15.62 -19.63 29.55
N LEU A 160 -14.35 -19.51 29.17
CA LEU A 160 -13.97 -19.11 27.82
C LEU A 160 -14.45 -20.15 26.80
N PRO A 161 -14.99 -19.74 25.64
CA PRO A 161 -15.45 -20.65 24.61
C PRO A 161 -14.31 -21.52 24.05
N THR A 162 -14.59 -22.81 23.86
CA THR A 162 -13.66 -23.76 23.24
C THR A 162 -14.18 -24.33 21.92
N ASP A 163 -15.45 -24.10 21.63
CA ASP A 163 -16.24 -24.58 20.49
C ASP A 163 -17.44 -23.65 20.27
N TYR A 164 -18.22 -23.90 19.22
CA TYR A 164 -19.36 -23.06 18.85
C TYR A 164 -20.48 -23.09 19.91
N GLU A 165 -20.80 -24.25 20.47
CA GLU A 165 -21.87 -24.38 21.47
C GLU A 165 -21.55 -23.61 22.77
N SER A 166 -20.30 -23.66 23.23
CA SER A 166 -19.81 -22.88 24.37
C SER A 166 -19.74 -21.38 24.06
N PHE A 167 -19.43 -20.99 22.82
CA PHE A 167 -19.51 -19.60 22.37
C PHE A 167 -20.94 -19.04 22.49
N VAL A 168 -21.93 -19.75 21.93
CA VAL A 168 -23.35 -19.36 22.01
C VAL A 168 -23.82 -19.31 23.47
N SER A 169 -23.44 -20.31 24.26
CA SER A 169 -23.76 -20.36 25.69
C SER A 169 -23.20 -19.15 26.45
N ALA A 170 -21.98 -18.72 26.13
CA ALA A 170 -21.37 -17.53 26.71
C ALA A 170 -22.14 -16.25 26.32
N CYS A 171 -22.50 -16.09 25.05
CA CYS A 171 -23.30 -14.95 24.59
C CYS A 171 -24.62 -14.83 25.38
N GLN A 172 -25.37 -15.93 25.47
CA GLN A 172 -26.62 -15.99 26.21
C GLN A 172 -26.46 -15.78 27.72
N ALA A 173 -25.32 -16.17 28.30
CA ALA A 173 -25.02 -15.95 29.71
C ALA A 173 -24.75 -14.46 30.00
N PHE A 174 -24.02 -13.76 29.13
CA PHE A 174 -23.78 -12.32 29.26
C PHE A 174 -25.06 -11.50 29.09
N ASP A 175 -25.91 -11.86 28.13
CA ASP A 175 -27.17 -11.14 27.91
C ASP A 175 -28.07 -11.16 29.16
N LYS A 176 -28.07 -12.28 29.91
CA LYS A 176 -28.84 -12.42 31.18
C LYS A 176 -28.35 -11.48 32.29
N VAL A 177 -27.09 -11.04 32.24
CA VAL A 177 -26.51 -10.10 33.21
C VAL A 177 -26.41 -8.68 32.66
N GLY A 178 -27.02 -8.41 31.50
CA GLY A 178 -27.07 -7.07 30.89
C GLY A 178 -25.76 -6.65 30.22
N ILE A 179 -24.93 -7.60 29.82
CA ILE A 179 -23.71 -7.36 29.03
C ILE A 179 -23.95 -7.95 27.64
N ARG A 180 -23.53 -7.24 26.59
CA ARG A 180 -23.61 -7.75 25.23
C ARG A 180 -22.61 -8.89 25.07
N GLY A 181 -23.11 -10.09 24.76
CA GLY A 181 -22.27 -11.27 24.55
C GLY A 181 -21.30 -11.12 23.38
N PHE A 182 -21.84 -10.76 22.22
CA PHE A 182 -21.08 -10.57 20.98
C PHE A 182 -21.70 -9.45 20.13
N THR A 183 -20.87 -8.66 19.47
CA THR A 183 -21.27 -7.85 18.31
C THR A 183 -20.03 -7.52 17.46
N ALA A 184 -20.20 -6.76 16.39
CA ALA A 184 -19.12 -6.22 15.56
C ALA A 184 -19.63 -4.95 14.86
N ASP A 185 -18.74 -4.25 14.17
CA ASP A 185 -19.04 -3.03 13.42
C ASP A 185 -19.68 -3.34 12.05
N TYR A 186 -20.85 -3.98 12.07
CA TYR A 186 -21.61 -4.34 10.87
C TYR A 186 -22.05 -3.14 10.04
N TYR A 187 -21.80 -1.90 10.48
CA TYR A 187 -21.84 -0.70 9.65
C TYR A 187 -20.96 -0.84 8.39
N TYR A 188 -19.82 -1.51 8.49
CA TYR A 188 -18.88 -1.66 7.39
C TYR A 188 -19.05 -2.95 6.58
N ASP A 189 -18.63 -2.89 5.31
CA ASP A 189 -18.73 -3.99 4.36
C ASP A 189 -17.78 -5.15 4.68
N TYR A 190 -16.58 -4.84 5.18
CA TYR A 190 -15.58 -5.84 5.55
C TYR A 190 -16.11 -6.77 6.64
N THR A 191 -16.71 -6.25 7.71
CA THR A 191 -17.22 -7.09 8.81
C THR A 191 -18.35 -8.01 8.36
N CYS A 192 -19.24 -7.55 7.48
CA CYS A 192 -20.26 -8.41 6.86
C CYS A 192 -19.63 -9.57 6.07
N MET A 193 -18.70 -9.26 5.18
CA MET A 193 -18.00 -10.23 4.33
C MET A 193 -17.18 -11.22 5.16
N GLU A 194 -16.45 -10.70 6.14
CA GLU A 194 -15.52 -11.45 6.98
C GLU A 194 -16.25 -12.39 7.95
N THR A 195 -17.37 -11.96 8.52
CA THR A 195 -18.21 -12.84 9.34
C THR A 195 -18.76 -14.00 8.50
N LEU A 196 -19.35 -13.70 7.33
CA LEU A 196 -19.95 -14.71 6.44
C LEU A 196 -18.93 -15.79 6.06
N GLN A 197 -17.71 -15.37 5.69
CA GLN A 197 -16.65 -16.29 5.29
C GLN A 197 -15.99 -17.00 6.48
N GLY A 198 -15.71 -16.29 7.57
CA GLY A 198 -15.03 -16.83 8.75
C GLY A 198 -15.83 -17.95 9.43
N LEU A 199 -17.16 -17.83 9.47
CA LEU A 199 -18.05 -18.88 9.99
C LEU A 199 -18.04 -20.17 9.16
N SER A 200 -17.61 -20.09 7.91
CA SER A 200 -17.64 -21.21 6.93
C SER A 200 -16.25 -21.51 6.37
N ALA A 201 -15.20 -21.16 7.11
CA ALA A 201 -13.82 -21.26 6.67
C ALA A 201 -13.40 -22.69 6.34
N SER A 202 -13.91 -23.69 7.07
CA SER A 202 -13.63 -25.11 6.78
C SER A 202 -14.22 -25.55 5.43
N GLU A 203 -15.45 -25.16 5.15
CA GLU A 203 -16.19 -25.51 3.93
C GLU A 203 -15.57 -24.79 2.72
N LEU A 204 -15.24 -23.50 2.88
CA LEU A 204 -14.55 -22.70 1.86
C LEU A 204 -13.12 -23.17 1.61
N SER A 205 -12.48 -23.78 2.62
CA SER A 205 -11.15 -24.40 2.49
C SER A 205 -11.21 -25.85 1.99
N SER A 206 -12.39 -26.42 1.75
CA SER A 206 -12.54 -27.77 1.22
C SER A 206 -12.05 -27.87 -0.24
N VAL A 207 -12.01 -29.08 -0.79
CA VAL A 207 -11.68 -29.28 -2.21
C VAL A 207 -12.66 -28.53 -3.11
N ASP A 208 -13.95 -28.55 -2.81
CA ASP A 208 -14.96 -27.92 -3.65
C ASP A 208 -14.98 -26.39 -3.46
N GLY A 209 -14.76 -25.91 -2.23
CA GLY A 209 -14.55 -24.49 -1.95
C GLY A 209 -13.35 -23.90 -2.69
N ARG A 210 -12.22 -24.61 -2.73
CA ARG A 210 -11.04 -24.20 -3.51
C ARG A 210 -11.30 -24.20 -5.01
N LYS A 211 -11.97 -25.22 -5.56
CA LYS A 211 -12.36 -25.25 -6.98
C LYS A 211 -13.23 -24.06 -7.35
N TRP A 212 -14.25 -23.77 -6.54
CA TRP A 212 -15.11 -22.61 -6.78
C TRP A 212 -14.30 -21.31 -6.72
N ARG A 213 -13.45 -21.13 -5.71
CA ARG A 213 -12.60 -19.92 -5.60
C ARG A 213 -11.73 -19.70 -6.83
N THR A 214 -11.11 -20.78 -7.34
CA THR A 214 -10.30 -20.76 -8.55
C THR A 214 -11.13 -20.32 -9.75
N ALA A 215 -12.29 -20.94 -9.99
CA ALA A 215 -13.19 -20.58 -11.10
C ALA A 215 -13.74 -19.14 -10.97
N TYR A 216 -14.06 -18.71 -9.75
CA TYR A 216 -14.49 -17.33 -9.45
C TYR A 216 -13.41 -16.30 -9.80
N SER A 217 -12.12 -16.67 -9.70
CA SER A 217 -11.00 -15.76 -9.92
C SER A 217 -10.37 -15.86 -11.32
N ASP A 218 -10.91 -16.70 -12.21
CA ASP A 218 -10.32 -16.99 -13.50
C ASP A 218 -10.44 -15.79 -14.47
N PRO A 219 -9.32 -15.19 -14.93
CA PRO A 219 -9.36 -14.11 -15.93
C PRO A 219 -9.91 -14.55 -17.29
N ASP A 220 -9.83 -15.84 -17.63
CA ASP A 220 -10.23 -16.36 -18.94
C ASP A 220 -11.74 -16.65 -19.01
N ASN A 221 -12.47 -16.45 -17.90
CA ASN A 221 -13.90 -16.68 -17.86
C ASN A 221 -14.66 -15.54 -18.58
N GLU A 222 -15.28 -15.87 -19.72
CA GLU A 222 -16.10 -14.94 -20.51
C GLU A 222 -17.40 -14.52 -19.82
N LYS A 223 -17.78 -15.19 -18.72
CA LYS A 223 -18.95 -14.87 -17.89
C LYS A 223 -18.51 -14.66 -16.46
N ARG A 224 -19.22 -13.79 -15.73
CA ARG A 224 -19.00 -13.67 -14.29
C ARG A 224 -19.42 -14.96 -13.62
N GLU A 225 -18.56 -15.46 -12.74
CA GLU A 225 -18.88 -16.61 -11.92
C GLU A 225 -19.56 -16.17 -10.64
N GLY A 226 -20.71 -16.79 -10.36
CA GLY A 226 -21.49 -16.55 -9.16
C GLY A 226 -21.03 -17.42 -8.00
N LEU A 227 -21.88 -17.54 -6.99
CA LEU A 227 -21.70 -18.48 -5.90
C LEU A 227 -22.05 -19.91 -6.37
N ASP A 228 -21.25 -20.91 -5.99
CA ASP A 228 -21.60 -22.30 -6.25
C ASP A 228 -22.75 -22.80 -5.35
N SER A 229 -23.44 -23.84 -5.81
CA SER A 229 -24.60 -24.42 -5.10
C SER A 229 -24.24 -25.52 -4.09
N THR A 230 -22.95 -25.76 -3.83
CA THR A 230 -22.46 -26.80 -2.91
C THR A 230 -22.07 -26.21 -1.56
N ILE A 231 -21.29 -25.13 -1.56
CA ILE A 231 -20.71 -24.54 -0.34
C ILE A 231 -21.53 -23.36 0.18
N TRP A 232 -21.93 -22.45 -0.71
CA TRP A 232 -22.53 -21.18 -0.30
C TRP A 232 -23.90 -21.27 0.34
N PRO A 233 -24.83 -22.17 -0.06
CA PRO A 233 -26.10 -22.33 0.67
C PRO A 233 -25.88 -22.64 2.16
N GLU A 234 -24.97 -23.56 2.48
CA GLU A 234 -24.63 -23.89 3.88
C GLU A 234 -23.96 -22.70 4.59
N ALA A 235 -23.14 -21.92 3.89
CA ALA A 235 -22.54 -20.71 4.47
C ALA A 235 -23.59 -19.67 4.89
N PHE A 236 -24.66 -19.49 4.11
CA PHE A 236 -25.76 -18.60 4.47
C PHE A 236 -26.65 -19.15 5.58
N GLU A 237 -26.94 -20.46 5.59
CA GLU A 237 -27.63 -21.12 6.72
C GLU A 237 -26.86 -20.90 8.02
N ARG A 238 -25.53 -20.95 7.94
CA ARG A 238 -24.66 -20.75 9.08
C ARG A 238 -24.61 -19.31 9.56
N MET A 239 -24.63 -18.34 8.64
CA MET A 239 -24.75 -16.93 8.98
C MET A 239 -26.10 -16.62 9.64
N GLU A 240 -27.19 -17.19 9.13
CA GLU A 240 -28.53 -17.07 9.73
C GLU A 240 -28.56 -17.64 11.15
N GLN A 241 -28.00 -18.84 11.35
CA GLN A 241 -27.85 -19.44 12.68
C GLN A 241 -27.05 -18.52 13.61
N PHE A 242 -25.91 -17.99 13.14
CA PHE A 242 -25.06 -17.13 13.94
C PHE A 242 -25.78 -15.84 14.38
N ILE A 243 -26.54 -15.21 13.49
CA ILE A 243 -27.35 -14.03 13.79
C ILE A 243 -28.34 -14.34 14.93
N GLN A 244 -29.04 -15.47 14.85
CA GLN A 244 -30.01 -15.89 15.87
C GLN A 244 -29.33 -16.20 17.20
N ASP A 245 -28.23 -16.96 17.17
CA ASP A 245 -27.53 -17.44 18.36
C ASP A 245 -26.83 -16.33 19.15
N THR A 246 -26.38 -15.28 18.46
CA THR A 246 -25.71 -14.11 19.06
C THR A 246 -26.67 -12.97 19.38
N GLY A 247 -27.90 -13.03 18.88
CA GLY A 247 -28.89 -11.96 19.02
C GLY A 247 -28.48 -10.69 18.27
N LEU A 248 -27.82 -10.81 17.13
CA LEU A 248 -27.61 -9.67 16.22
C LEU A 248 -28.96 -9.16 15.72
N SER A 249 -29.05 -7.84 15.57
CA SER A 249 -30.30 -7.13 15.35
C SER A 249 -30.07 -5.87 14.51
N PRO A 250 -31.14 -5.20 14.03
CA PRO A 250 -31.00 -3.93 13.31
C PRO A 250 -30.16 -2.88 14.04
N ASP A 251 -30.18 -2.86 15.38
CA ASP A 251 -29.41 -1.91 16.19
C ASP A 251 -27.89 -2.08 15.99
N ASP A 252 -27.43 -3.27 15.57
CA ASP A 252 -26.03 -3.54 15.29
C ASP A 252 -25.55 -3.00 13.94
N LEU A 253 -26.46 -2.61 13.04
CA LEU A 253 -26.11 -2.12 11.71
C LEU A 253 -25.60 -0.67 11.69
N ASP A 254 -25.88 0.08 12.75
CA ASP A 254 -25.48 1.48 12.90
C ASP A 254 -24.20 1.66 13.73
N MET A 255 -23.66 0.58 14.31
CA MET A 255 -22.44 0.61 15.12
C MET A 255 -21.18 0.57 14.24
N ASN A 256 -20.32 1.57 14.41
CA ASN A 256 -19.00 1.62 13.79
C ASN A 256 -17.90 1.11 14.76
N TYR A 257 -16.66 1.10 14.29
CA TYR A 257 -15.52 0.60 15.06
C TYR A 257 -15.33 1.32 16.41
N ASP A 258 -15.50 2.64 16.45
CA ASP A 258 -15.32 3.43 17.67
C ASP A 258 -16.41 3.08 18.71
N ASP A 259 -17.65 2.83 18.27
CA ASP A 259 -18.74 2.36 19.13
C ASP A 259 -18.37 1.01 19.78
N ILE A 260 -17.83 0.07 18.98
CA ILE A 260 -17.39 -1.25 19.47
C ILE A 260 -16.25 -1.11 20.48
N VAL A 261 -15.26 -0.27 20.19
CA VAL A 261 -14.14 0.02 21.09
C VAL A 261 -14.64 0.61 22.41
N GLU A 262 -15.54 1.58 22.38
CA GLU A 262 -16.11 2.19 23.59
C GLU A 262 -16.89 1.16 24.42
N MET A 263 -17.74 0.34 23.78
CA MET A 263 -18.48 -0.71 24.46
C MET A 263 -17.56 -1.72 25.14
N TYR A 264 -16.46 -2.10 24.47
CA TYR A 264 -15.46 -3.01 25.02
C TYR A 264 -14.70 -2.41 26.21
N GLN A 265 -14.21 -1.17 26.07
CA GLN A 265 -13.48 -0.45 27.13
C GLN A 265 -14.34 -0.22 28.37
N SER A 266 -15.63 0.05 28.18
CA SER A 266 -16.58 0.27 29.27
C SER A 266 -17.06 -1.03 29.95
N GLY A 267 -16.60 -2.20 29.47
CA GLY A 267 -16.97 -3.51 30.02
C GLY A 267 -18.43 -3.89 29.72
N LYS A 268 -19.03 -3.31 28.69
CA LYS A 268 -20.40 -3.61 28.22
C LYS A 268 -20.45 -4.66 27.12
N LEU A 269 -19.30 -5.04 26.58
CA LEU A 269 -19.15 -6.03 25.51
C LEU A 269 -18.13 -7.09 25.89
N ALA A 270 -18.53 -8.36 25.83
CA ALA A 270 -17.67 -9.48 26.22
C ALA A 270 -16.75 -9.95 25.09
N MET A 271 -17.28 -10.04 23.87
CA MET A 271 -16.57 -10.50 22.69
C MET A 271 -16.94 -9.64 21.48
N TYR A 272 -16.01 -9.44 20.56
CA TYR A 272 -16.34 -8.86 19.26
C TYR A 272 -15.47 -9.45 18.15
N PHE A 273 -15.96 -9.37 16.91
CA PHE A 273 -15.16 -9.77 15.76
C PHE A 273 -14.15 -8.68 15.41
N GLY A 274 -12.87 -9.03 15.34
CA GLY A 274 -11.81 -8.08 15.06
C GLY A 274 -10.48 -8.74 14.76
N SER A 275 -9.43 -7.92 14.64
CA SER A 275 -8.09 -8.41 14.37
C SER A 275 -7.24 -8.57 15.63
N SER A 276 -6.16 -9.34 15.50
CA SER A 276 -5.16 -9.57 16.54
C SER A 276 -4.61 -8.26 17.14
N SER A 277 -4.61 -7.17 16.35
CA SER A 277 -4.17 -5.85 16.76
C SER A 277 -4.97 -5.25 17.92
N GLY A 278 -6.28 -5.53 17.98
CA GLY A 278 -7.17 -5.06 19.03
C GLY A 278 -6.76 -5.60 20.41
N VAL A 279 -6.25 -6.83 20.46
CA VAL A 279 -5.80 -7.47 21.70
C VAL A 279 -4.66 -6.66 22.33
N LYS A 280 -3.63 -6.32 21.56
CA LYS A 280 -2.51 -5.52 22.04
C LYS A 280 -2.97 -4.14 22.48
N MET A 281 -3.84 -3.50 21.70
CA MET A 281 -4.38 -2.18 22.01
C MET A 281 -5.05 -2.17 23.40
N PHE A 282 -5.92 -3.14 23.68
CA PHE A 282 -6.63 -3.22 24.97
C PHE A 282 -5.74 -3.67 26.12
N GLN A 283 -4.80 -4.59 25.90
CA GLN A 283 -3.81 -4.95 26.93
C GLN A 283 -2.95 -3.76 27.35
N ASN A 284 -2.55 -2.90 26.40
CA ASN A 284 -1.83 -1.66 26.72
C ASN A 284 -2.67 -0.68 27.55
N GLN A 285 -3.99 -0.78 27.50
CA GLN A 285 -4.93 -0.02 28.32
C GLN A 285 -5.25 -0.70 29.66
N GLY A 286 -4.67 -1.88 29.93
CA GLY A 286 -4.84 -2.63 31.18
C GLY A 286 -6.05 -3.57 31.20
N ILE A 287 -6.68 -3.85 30.06
CA ILE A 287 -7.78 -4.82 29.96
C ILE A 287 -7.19 -6.20 29.62
N ASN A 288 -7.56 -7.23 30.39
CA ASN A 288 -7.09 -8.59 30.16
C ASN A 288 -7.81 -9.21 28.95
N THR A 289 -7.23 -9.02 27.76
CA THR A 289 -7.80 -9.46 26.49
C THR A 289 -7.08 -10.68 25.92
N THR A 290 -7.81 -11.61 25.31
CA THR A 290 -7.26 -12.70 24.50
C THR A 290 -7.92 -12.77 23.11
N PHE A 291 -7.37 -13.61 22.24
CA PHE A 291 -7.83 -13.86 20.88
C PHE A 291 -8.34 -15.30 20.73
N LEU A 292 -9.54 -15.49 20.20
CA LEU A 292 -10.11 -16.80 19.91
C LEU A 292 -10.39 -16.97 18.40
N PRO A 293 -10.30 -18.21 17.87
CA PRO A 293 -10.56 -18.50 16.47
C PRO A 293 -12.07 -18.60 16.20
N PHE A 294 -12.44 -18.69 14.91
CA PHE A 294 -13.76 -19.16 14.51
C PHE A 294 -13.91 -20.65 14.82
N PHE A 295 -15.07 -21.03 15.35
CA PHE A 295 -15.41 -22.42 15.66
C PHE A 295 -16.25 -23.02 14.52
N GLN A 296 -15.68 -23.99 13.81
CA GLN A 296 -16.30 -24.64 12.66
C GLN A 296 -17.20 -25.82 13.06
N LYS A 297 -18.11 -26.24 12.16
CA LYS A 297 -19.18 -27.21 12.43
C LYS A 297 -18.64 -28.63 12.55
N ASN A 298 -17.55 -28.89 11.83
CA ASN A 298 -16.76 -30.12 11.95
C ASN A 298 -15.89 -30.16 13.22
N GLY A 299 -15.95 -29.13 14.08
CA GLY A 299 -15.16 -29.01 15.31
C GLY A 299 -13.77 -28.41 15.12
N GLU A 300 -13.37 -28.10 13.89
CA GLU A 300 -12.11 -27.41 13.61
C GLU A 300 -12.16 -25.95 14.08
N LYS A 301 -10.98 -25.40 14.32
CA LYS A 301 -10.79 -23.99 14.68
C LYS A 301 -10.04 -23.34 13.54
N TRP A 302 -10.50 -22.17 13.12
CA TRP A 302 -9.91 -21.46 11.99
C TRP A 302 -9.69 -20.00 12.33
N LEU A 303 -8.57 -19.46 11.87
CA LEU A 303 -8.37 -18.02 11.78
C LEU A 303 -8.72 -17.58 10.37
N MET A 304 -9.40 -16.45 10.25
CA MET A 304 -9.47 -15.79 8.96
C MET A 304 -8.27 -14.86 8.84
N THR A 305 -7.71 -14.72 7.66
CA THR A 305 -6.55 -13.88 7.41
C THR A 305 -6.82 -12.83 6.35
N THR A 306 -6.39 -11.61 6.64
CA THR A 306 -6.42 -10.47 5.73
C THR A 306 -5.05 -10.32 5.10
N PRO A 307 -4.86 -10.59 3.79
CA PRO A 307 -3.60 -10.35 3.12
C PRO A 307 -3.09 -8.92 3.40
N TYR A 308 -1.83 -8.80 3.81
CA TYR A 308 -1.23 -7.51 4.18
C TYR A 308 -0.08 -7.10 3.27
N PHE A 309 0.71 -8.06 2.80
CA PHE A 309 1.78 -7.78 1.86
C PHE A 309 1.84 -8.88 0.82
N GLN A 310 1.55 -8.55 -0.44
CA GLN A 310 1.72 -9.43 -1.58
C GLN A 310 2.61 -8.73 -2.59
N VAL A 311 3.42 -9.50 -3.32
CA VAL A 311 4.43 -8.94 -4.23
C VAL A 311 4.29 -9.58 -5.60
N ALA A 312 4.39 -8.78 -6.65
CA ALA A 312 4.47 -9.25 -8.03
C ALA A 312 5.57 -8.50 -8.81
N LEU A 313 6.07 -9.14 -9.86
CA LEU A 313 7.10 -8.60 -10.75
C LEU A 313 6.51 -8.37 -12.14
N ASN A 314 6.88 -7.26 -12.78
CA ASN A 314 6.47 -6.96 -14.15
C ASN A 314 7.10 -7.95 -15.15
N ARG A 315 6.30 -8.51 -16.07
CA ARG A 315 6.72 -9.45 -17.11
C ARG A 315 7.81 -8.89 -18.02
N ASP A 316 7.89 -7.58 -18.22
CA ASP A 316 8.92 -6.96 -19.06
C ASP A 316 10.34 -7.23 -18.55
N LEU A 317 10.50 -7.54 -17.25
CA LEU A 317 11.77 -8.01 -16.71
C LEU A 317 12.28 -9.28 -17.40
N THR A 318 11.42 -10.11 -17.99
CA THR A 318 11.87 -11.31 -18.74
C THR A 318 12.61 -10.97 -20.03
N GLN A 319 12.52 -9.74 -20.52
CA GLN A 319 13.20 -9.28 -21.73
C GLN A 319 14.67 -8.89 -21.49
N ASP A 320 15.08 -8.65 -20.24
CA ASP A 320 16.44 -8.30 -19.86
C ASP A 320 16.91 -9.16 -18.67
N GLU A 321 17.77 -10.14 -18.95
CA GLU A 321 18.32 -11.05 -17.94
C GLU A 321 19.07 -10.33 -16.80
N THR A 322 19.76 -9.24 -17.12
CA THR A 322 20.55 -8.49 -16.13
C THR A 322 19.62 -7.75 -15.19
N ARG A 323 18.61 -7.07 -15.75
CA ARG A 323 17.59 -6.37 -14.97
C ARG A 323 16.75 -7.33 -14.14
N ARG A 324 16.35 -8.47 -14.73
CA ARG A 324 15.65 -9.56 -14.03
C ARG A 324 16.42 -10.05 -12.81
N LYS A 325 17.72 -10.30 -12.95
CA LYS A 325 18.56 -10.74 -11.83
C LYS A 325 18.62 -9.71 -10.70
N LYS A 326 18.67 -8.42 -11.03
CA LYS A 326 18.59 -7.34 -10.02
C LYS A 326 17.22 -7.35 -9.33
N ALA A 327 16.13 -7.38 -10.08
CA ALA A 327 14.77 -7.42 -9.54
C ALA A 327 14.54 -8.65 -8.63
N MET A 328 15.02 -9.83 -9.03
CA MET A 328 14.94 -11.04 -8.18
C MET A 328 15.77 -10.93 -6.90
N LYS A 329 16.92 -10.22 -6.90
CA LYS A 329 17.66 -9.93 -5.67
C LYS A 329 16.88 -8.99 -4.74
N VAL A 330 16.23 -7.96 -5.31
CA VAL A 330 15.33 -7.07 -4.57
C VAL A 330 14.19 -7.88 -3.96
N LEU A 331 13.50 -8.72 -4.76
CA LEU A 331 12.43 -9.61 -4.29
C LEU A 331 12.91 -10.52 -3.14
N ASN A 332 14.01 -11.24 -3.30
CA ASN A 332 14.49 -12.16 -2.26
C ASN A 332 14.84 -11.42 -0.96
N THR A 333 15.38 -10.21 -1.05
CA THR A 333 15.68 -9.36 0.12
C THR A 333 14.38 -8.92 0.79
N MET A 334 13.40 -8.50 -0.01
CA MET A 334 12.05 -8.14 0.44
C MET A 334 11.35 -9.28 1.18
N LEU A 335 11.54 -10.52 0.74
CA LEU A 335 10.90 -11.70 1.35
C LEU A 335 11.68 -12.30 2.52
N SER A 336 12.86 -11.78 2.88
CA SER A 336 13.66 -12.31 3.99
C SER A 336 12.94 -12.17 5.35
N GLU A 337 13.25 -13.05 6.32
CA GLU A 337 12.69 -12.97 7.68
C GLU A 337 12.87 -11.58 8.28
N ASP A 338 14.07 -11.01 8.17
CA ASP A 338 14.37 -9.69 8.74
C ASP A 338 13.59 -8.56 8.05
N ALA A 339 13.39 -8.63 6.72
CA ALA A 339 12.54 -7.68 6.01
C ALA A 339 11.08 -7.80 6.44
N GLN A 340 10.55 -9.03 6.55
CA GLN A 340 9.17 -9.25 6.99
C GLN A 340 8.94 -8.76 8.43
N ASN A 341 9.93 -8.88 9.32
CA ASN A 341 9.88 -8.30 10.66
C ASN A 341 9.79 -6.75 10.65
N ARG A 342 10.09 -6.07 9.53
CA ARG A 342 9.88 -4.62 9.34
C ARG A 342 8.52 -4.26 8.73
N ILE A 343 7.80 -5.21 8.14
CA ILE A 343 6.45 -5.01 7.57
C ILE A 343 5.42 -4.82 8.69
N ILE A 344 5.71 -5.38 9.88
CA ILE A 344 4.93 -5.22 11.10
C ILE A 344 4.63 -3.74 11.33
N SER A 345 3.36 -3.37 11.17
CA SER A 345 2.89 -2.07 11.63
C SER A 345 3.03 -2.03 13.15
N ASP A 346 3.32 -0.86 13.72
CA ASP A 346 3.56 -0.71 15.16
C ASP A 346 2.38 -1.31 15.94
N GLY A 347 2.52 -2.53 16.45
CA GLY A 347 1.46 -3.18 17.20
C GLY A 347 0.86 -4.46 16.65
N GLN A 348 1.09 -4.85 15.39
CA GLN A 348 0.37 -5.97 14.77
C GLN A 348 1.24 -7.22 14.63
N ASP A 349 0.72 -8.39 15.02
CA ASP A 349 1.37 -9.66 14.72
C ASP A 349 0.93 -10.13 13.34
N LEU A 350 1.73 -9.78 12.32
CA LEU A 350 1.50 -10.31 10.98
C LEU A 350 1.97 -11.77 10.92
N LEU A 351 1.08 -12.64 10.46
CA LEU A 351 1.35 -14.05 10.24
C LEU A 351 2.02 -14.22 8.87
N SER A 352 3.24 -14.75 8.88
CA SER A 352 3.96 -15.10 7.65
C SER A 352 3.32 -16.33 7.00
N TYR A 353 3.20 -16.30 5.68
CA TYR A 353 2.83 -17.46 4.86
C TYR A 353 4.04 -18.27 4.39
N SER A 354 5.26 -17.82 4.70
CA SER A 354 6.50 -18.50 4.35
C SER A 354 6.92 -19.50 5.43
N GLN A 355 7.36 -20.67 4.98
CA GLN A 355 7.97 -21.74 5.76
C GLN A 355 9.37 -21.37 6.29
N ASP A 356 10.03 -20.41 5.64
CA ASP A 356 11.40 -19.97 5.98
C ASP A 356 11.42 -18.91 7.10
N VAL A 357 10.25 -18.42 7.51
CA VAL A 357 10.12 -17.38 8.53
C VAL A 357 9.60 -17.99 9.82
N ASN A 358 10.37 -17.89 10.89
CA ASN A 358 9.91 -18.33 12.20
C ASN A 358 8.76 -17.45 12.69
N LEU A 359 7.62 -18.07 12.98
CA LEU A 359 6.46 -17.41 13.59
C LEU A 359 6.83 -16.83 14.96
N LYS A 360 6.98 -15.51 15.04
CA LYS A 360 7.15 -14.76 16.29
C LYS A 360 5.80 -14.27 16.76
N LEU A 361 5.01 -15.17 17.36
CA LEU A 361 3.75 -14.80 17.99
C LEU A 361 4.01 -14.15 19.35
N THR A 362 3.36 -13.03 19.61
CA THR A 362 3.32 -12.47 20.97
C THR A 362 2.61 -13.40 21.93
N GLU A 363 2.77 -13.11 23.23
CA GLU A 363 2.13 -13.89 24.29
C GLU A 363 0.59 -13.93 24.17
N TYR A 364 -0.03 -12.88 23.65
CA TYR A 364 -1.48 -12.79 23.54
C TYR A 364 -2.08 -13.59 22.37
N LEU A 365 -1.25 -14.15 21.48
CA LEU A 365 -1.68 -15.09 20.44
C LEU A 365 -1.35 -16.56 20.77
N LYS A 366 -0.87 -16.85 21.99
CA LYS A 366 -0.56 -18.23 22.41
C LYS A 366 -1.76 -19.17 22.32
N ASP A 367 -2.97 -18.67 22.59
CA ASP A 367 -4.19 -19.49 22.59
C ASP A 367 -4.60 -19.96 21.18
N VAL A 368 -4.20 -19.22 20.14
CA VAL A 368 -4.44 -19.57 18.72
C VAL A 368 -3.22 -20.15 18.03
N LYS A 369 -2.08 -20.25 18.72
CA LYS A 369 -0.85 -20.83 18.17
C LYS A 369 -1.06 -22.23 17.55
N PRO A 370 -1.78 -23.17 18.18
CA PRO A 370 -2.04 -24.47 17.56
C PRO A 370 -2.78 -24.36 16.22
N VAL A 371 -3.73 -23.42 16.10
CA VAL A 371 -4.49 -23.18 14.87
C VAL A 371 -3.56 -22.73 13.74
N ILE A 372 -2.57 -21.89 14.06
CA ILE A 372 -1.57 -21.39 13.11
C ILE A 372 -0.60 -22.50 12.71
N GLU A 373 -0.10 -23.28 13.69
CA GLU A 373 0.83 -24.40 13.43
C GLU A 373 0.17 -25.54 12.63
N GLU A 374 -1.14 -25.74 12.79
CA GLU A 374 -1.96 -26.67 12.00
C GLU A 374 -2.32 -26.12 10.60
N ASN A 375 -1.97 -24.86 10.29
CA ASN A 375 -2.31 -24.17 9.04
C ASN A 375 -3.82 -24.02 8.78
N HIS A 376 -4.63 -23.94 9.83
CA HIS A 376 -6.05 -23.62 9.73
C HIS A 376 -6.26 -22.10 9.65
N MET A 377 -5.69 -21.51 8.60
CA MET A 377 -5.82 -20.09 8.28
C MET A 377 -6.49 -19.93 6.92
N TYR A 378 -7.62 -19.22 6.89
CA TYR A 378 -8.40 -19.00 5.68
C TYR A 378 -8.19 -17.58 5.15
N ILE A 379 -7.66 -17.48 3.93
CA ILE A 379 -7.50 -16.19 3.25
C ILE A 379 -8.86 -15.71 2.76
N ARG A 380 -9.36 -14.59 3.28
CA ARG A 380 -10.65 -14.04 2.85
C ARG A 380 -10.70 -13.71 1.35
N ILE A 381 -11.87 -13.81 0.74
CA ILE A 381 -12.17 -13.34 -0.61
C ILE A 381 -12.54 -11.86 -0.51
N ALA A 382 -11.78 -11.03 -1.20
CA ALA A 382 -11.74 -9.59 -1.01
C ALA A 382 -11.94 -8.80 -2.30
N SER A 383 -12.70 -9.34 -3.26
CA SER A 383 -13.03 -8.59 -4.47
C SER A 383 -14.04 -7.47 -4.16
N ASN A 384 -13.93 -6.36 -4.89
CA ASN A 384 -14.71 -5.15 -4.61
C ASN A 384 -16.24 -5.40 -4.65
N ASP A 385 -16.70 -6.26 -5.55
CA ASP A 385 -18.08 -6.70 -5.61
C ASP A 385 -18.48 -7.47 -4.36
N PHE A 386 -17.68 -8.45 -3.92
CA PHE A 386 -17.95 -9.29 -2.75
C PHE A 386 -18.16 -8.45 -1.48
N PHE A 387 -17.36 -7.41 -1.27
CA PHE A 387 -17.56 -6.47 -0.16
C PHE A 387 -18.93 -5.79 -0.23
N SER A 388 -19.22 -5.13 -1.35
CA SER A 388 -20.46 -4.36 -1.51
C SER A 388 -21.72 -5.23 -1.42
N VAL A 389 -21.69 -6.43 -2.01
CA VAL A 389 -22.80 -7.39 -1.99
C VAL A 389 -22.95 -8.00 -0.59
N SER A 390 -21.85 -8.32 0.09
CA SER A 390 -21.89 -8.79 1.49
C SER A 390 -22.54 -7.77 2.41
N LYS A 391 -22.16 -6.49 2.31
CA LYS A 391 -22.79 -5.42 3.10
C LYS A 391 -24.30 -5.39 2.88
N ASN A 392 -24.73 -5.42 1.62
CA ASN A 392 -26.15 -5.38 1.27
C ASN A 392 -26.92 -6.59 1.82
N VAL A 393 -26.43 -7.81 1.55
CA VAL A 393 -27.14 -9.05 1.86
C VAL A 393 -27.11 -9.36 3.35
N VAL A 394 -25.95 -9.26 4.00
CA VAL A 394 -25.81 -9.55 5.44
C VAL A 394 -26.59 -8.55 6.28
N SER A 395 -26.60 -7.26 5.92
CA SER A 395 -27.43 -6.28 6.64
C SER A 395 -28.92 -6.63 6.57
N ARG A 396 -29.38 -7.19 5.45
CA ARG A 396 -30.77 -7.66 5.28
C ARG A 396 -31.07 -8.96 6.02
N MET A 397 -30.08 -9.83 6.21
CA MET A 397 -30.22 -10.98 7.10
C MET A 397 -30.33 -10.53 8.56
N ILE A 398 -29.44 -9.62 9.00
CA ILE A 398 -29.46 -9.08 10.37
C ILE A 398 -30.76 -8.32 10.67
N SER A 399 -31.33 -7.62 9.68
CA SER A 399 -32.62 -6.94 9.84
C SER A 399 -33.84 -7.88 9.83
N GLY A 400 -33.64 -9.15 9.48
CA GLY A 400 -34.70 -10.14 9.29
C GLY A 400 -35.48 -9.97 7.97
N GLU A 401 -34.97 -9.18 7.01
CA GLU A 401 -35.57 -9.05 5.68
C GLU A 401 -35.30 -10.29 4.81
N TYR A 402 -34.13 -10.91 4.95
CA TYR A 402 -33.75 -12.13 4.22
C TYR A 402 -33.54 -13.32 5.14
N ASP A 403 -34.10 -14.46 4.76
CA ASP A 403 -33.64 -15.77 5.21
C ASP A 403 -32.38 -16.23 4.44
N ALA A 404 -31.80 -17.36 4.85
CA ALA A 404 -30.59 -17.91 4.22
C ALA A 404 -30.74 -18.16 2.70
N GLU A 405 -31.88 -18.68 2.24
CA GLU A 405 -32.10 -19.01 0.82
C GLU A 405 -32.21 -17.72 -0.02
N GLN A 406 -32.98 -16.74 0.46
CA GLN A 406 -33.12 -15.44 -0.18
C GLN A 406 -31.80 -14.68 -0.22
N ALA A 407 -31.01 -14.75 0.87
CA ALA A 407 -29.69 -14.15 0.95
C ALA A 407 -28.75 -14.74 -0.11
N TYR A 408 -28.67 -16.08 -0.20
CA TYR A 408 -27.89 -16.77 -1.23
C TYR A 408 -28.31 -16.37 -2.64
N GLN A 409 -29.60 -16.42 -2.95
CA GLN A 409 -30.12 -16.06 -4.28
C GLN A 409 -29.82 -14.60 -4.62
N SER A 410 -30.00 -13.68 -3.68
CA SER A 410 -29.74 -12.25 -3.88
C SER A 410 -28.25 -11.99 -4.08
N PHE A 411 -27.39 -12.59 -3.27
CA PHE A 411 -25.94 -12.45 -3.37
C PHE A 411 -25.46 -12.94 -4.74
N ASN A 412 -25.83 -14.17 -5.10
CA ASN A 412 -25.45 -14.76 -6.37
C ASN A 412 -25.92 -13.91 -7.56
N SER A 413 -27.17 -13.44 -7.54
CA SER A 413 -27.70 -12.57 -8.61
C SER A 413 -26.91 -11.27 -8.75
N GLN A 414 -26.56 -10.64 -7.62
CA GLN A 414 -25.81 -9.37 -7.63
C GLN A 414 -24.36 -9.53 -8.09
N LEU A 415 -23.71 -10.68 -7.83
CA LEU A 415 -22.38 -10.96 -8.38
C LEU A 415 -22.42 -11.09 -9.92
N LEU A 416 -23.47 -11.73 -10.44
CA LEU A 416 -23.67 -11.94 -11.87
C LEU A 416 -24.07 -10.66 -12.62
N GLU A 417 -24.53 -9.62 -11.92
CA GLU A 417 -24.84 -8.31 -12.52
C GLU A 417 -23.57 -7.58 -12.98
N GLU A 418 -23.54 -7.16 -14.24
CA GLU A 418 -22.45 -6.35 -14.78
C GLU A 418 -22.58 -4.89 -14.28
N LYS A 419 -21.69 -4.48 -13.37
CA LYS A 419 -21.55 -3.08 -12.97
C LYS A 419 -20.24 -2.51 -13.52
N SER A 420 -20.33 -1.81 -14.65
CA SER A 420 -19.28 -0.92 -15.14
C SER A 420 -19.93 0.37 -15.61
N ILE A 421 -19.92 1.38 -14.74
CA ILE A 421 -20.22 2.75 -15.16
C ILE A 421 -18.86 3.38 -15.48
N PRO A 422 -18.61 3.80 -16.73
CA PRO A 422 -17.35 4.45 -17.09
C PRO A 422 -17.13 5.68 -16.20
N GLU A 423 -16.03 5.69 -15.45
CA GLU A 423 -15.64 6.86 -14.67
C GLU A 423 -15.22 8.00 -15.60
N LYS A 424 -15.65 9.22 -15.27
CA LYS A 424 -15.32 10.42 -16.06
C LYS A 424 -13.84 10.75 -15.92
N VAL A 425 -13.16 10.95 -17.05
CA VAL A 425 -11.82 11.56 -17.09
C VAL A 425 -11.90 13.03 -16.67
N ILE A 426 -11.12 13.42 -15.67
CA ILE A 426 -11.07 14.81 -15.15
C ILE A 426 -9.76 15.53 -15.50
N LEU A 427 -8.69 14.78 -15.72
CA LEU A 427 -7.36 15.29 -16.05
C LEU A 427 -6.83 14.53 -17.25
N ASP A 428 -6.40 15.22 -18.30
CA ASP A 428 -5.87 14.60 -19.51
C ASP A 428 -4.44 15.10 -19.79
N SER A 429 -3.46 14.29 -19.40
CA SER A 429 -2.05 14.64 -19.59
C SER A 429 -1.61 14.33 -21.02
N GLN A 430 -1.11 15.35 -21.71
CA GLN A 430 -0.64 15.20 -23.10
C GLN A 430 0.80 14.69 -23.21
N LYS A 431 1.52 14.59 -22.08
CA LYS A 431 2.94 14.23 -22.00
C LYS A 431 3.17 13.16 -20.94
N SER A 432 4.29 12.45 -21.09
CA SER A 432 4.77 11.50 -20.09
C SER A 432 6.03 12.05 -19.42
N TYR A 433 6.14 11.92 -18.10
CA TYR A 433 7.30 12.28 -17.30
C TYR A 433 7.65 11.12 -16.37
N SER A 434 8.94 10.76 -16.36
CA SER A 434 9.47 9.65 -15.55
C SER A 434 9.58 10.05 -14.08
N ASN A 435 9.29 9.08 -13.21
CA ASN A 435 9.48 9.19 -11.77
C ASN A 435 10.84 8.65 -11.31
N ARG A 436 11.78 8.41 -12.23
CA ARG A 436 13.15 8.05 -11.87
C ARG A 436 13.95 9.29 -11.53
N PHE A 437 14.71 9.24 -10.45
CA PHE A 437 15.60 10.32 -10.09
C PHE A 437 16.80 10.42 -11.04
N HIS A 438 17.13 11.65 -11.45
CA HIS A 438 18.35 11.96 -12.20
C HIS A 438 19.26 12.89 -11.43
N SER A 439 20.56 12.58 -11.43
CA SER A 439 21.57 13.39 -10.74
C SER A 439 21.62 14.84 -11.24
N ASN A 440 21.19 15.10 -12.48
CA ASN A 440 21.01 16.43 -13.04
C ASN A 440 19.54 16.61 -13.43
N GLY A 441 18.77 17.33 -12.60
CA GLY A 441 17.37 17.64 -12.83
C GLY A 441 16.44 17.17 -11.71
N GLY A 442 16.81 16.13 -10.96
CA GLY A 442 15.95 15.50 -9.97
C GLY A 442 14.91 14.57 -10.61
N ASN A 443 13.71 14.52 -10.05
CA ASN A 443 12.61 13.69 -10.52
C ASN A 443 11.59 14.52 -11.34
N ALA A 444 11.46 14.24 -12.64
CA ALA A 444 10.64 15.04 -13.55
C ALA A 444 9.13 14.95 -13.25
N ALA A 445 8.61 13.75 -12.99
CA ALA A 445 7.20 13.56 -12.62
C ALA A 445 6.85 14.30 -11.33
N TYR A 446 7.72 14.22 -10.34
CA TYR A 446 7.49 14.88 -9.05
C TYR A 446 7.63 16.40 -9.17
N SER A 447 8.54 16.88 -10.03
CA SER A 447 8.65 18.30 -10.36
C SER A 447 7.36 18.85 -10.99
N VAL A 448 6.72 18.13 -11.91
CA VAL A 448 5.40 18.50 -12.47
C VAL A 448 4.35 18.69 -11.38
N MET A 449 4.23 17.72 -10.48
CA MET A 449 3.24 17.76 -9.39
C MET A 449 3.55 18.88 -8.39
N ALA A 450 4.81 19.03 -7.99
CA ALA A 450 5.28 20.09 -7.11
C ALA A 450 5.06 21.49 -7.71
N ASN A 451 5.36 21.69 -8.99
CA ASN A 451 5.14 22.97 -9.68
C ASN A 451 3.66 23.33 -9.80
N THR A 452 2.82 22.33 -10.06
CA THR A 452 1.36 22.52 -10.13
C THR A 452 0.82 22.91 -8.75
N LEU A 453 1.21 22.20 -7.68
CA LEU A 453 0.82 22.55 -6.30
C LEU A 453 1.36 23.91 -5.86
N ARG A 454 2.60 24.27 -6.23
CA ARG A 454 3.15 25.61 -5.98
C ARG A 454 2.24 26.70 -6.56
N GLY A 455 1.71 26.46 -7.77
CA GLY A 455 0.74 27.34 -8.42
C GLY A 455 -0.60 27.40 -7.70
N ILE A 456 -1.12 26.25 -7.23
CA ILE A 456 -2.37 26.14 -6.47
C ILE A 456 -2.29 26.93 -5.16
N TYR A 457 -1.19 26.78 -4.40
CA TYR A 457 -0.98 27.50 -3.15
C TYR A 457 -0.55 28.97 -3.34
N GLY A 458 -0.13 29.36 -4.55
CA GLY A 458 0.33 30.72 -4.83
C GLY A 458 1.59 31.13 -4.04
N THR A 459 2.53 30.18 -3.86
CA THR A 459 3.72 30.35 -3.01
C THR A 459 5.02 30.54 -3.83
N ASP A 460 6.04 31.19 -3.26
CA ASP A 460 7.32 31.42 -3.95
C ASP A 460 8.16 30.13 -4.07
N VAL A 461 8.08 29.26 -3.07
CA VAL A 461 8.84 28.01 -2.97
C VAL A 461 7.94 26.90 -2.42
N LEU A 462 8.03 25.71 -3.01
CA LEU A 462 7.45 24.50 -2.44
C LEU A 462 8.57 23.47 -2.18
N ILE A 463 8.57 22.90 -0.99
CA ILE A 463 9.49 21.86 -0.52
C ILE A 463 8.65 20.64 -0.17
N ALA A 464 8.93 19.48 -0.75
CA ALA A 464 8.20 18.25 -0.45
C ALA A 464 9.18 17.13 -0.07
N THR A 465 8.80 16.28 0.88
CA THR A 465 9.53 15.03 1.14
C THR A 465 9.47 14.11 -0.09
N GLY A 466 10.50 13.28 -0.31
CA GLY A 466 10.62 12.44 -1.52
C GLY A 466 9.47 11.46 -1.75
N ASN A 467 8.67 11.18 -0.72
CA ASN A 467 7.49 10.32 -0.78
C ASN A 467 6.15 11.05 -0.94
N SER A 468 6.15 12.38 -1.11
CA SER A 468 4.91 13.17 -1.22
C SER A 468 4.11 12.89 -2.51
N PHE A 469 4.76 12.32 -3.52
CA PHE A 469 4.21 12.08 -4.85
C PHE A 469 4.35 10.62 -5.25
N THR A 470 3.46 10.20 -6.15
CA THR A 470 3.35 8.80 -6.55
C THR A 470 3.58 8.66 -8.05
N GLY A 471 4.66 7.97 -8.39
CA GLY A 471 4.84 7.39 -9.71
C GLY A 471 4.97 8.37 -10.87
N ASN A 472 4.82 7.83 -12.09
CA ASN A 472 4.96 8.59 -13.33
C ASN A 472 3.76 9.51 -13.56
N VAL A 473 4.00 10.64 -14.23
CA VAL A 473 2.92 11.34 -14.94
C VAL A 473 2.85 10.70 -16.32
N LEU A 474 1.87 9.83 -16.57
CA LEU A 474 1.62 9.18 -17.86
C LEU A 474 0.85 10.09 -18.82
N LYS A 475 1.06 9.87 -20.12
CA LYS A 475 0.24 10.45 -21.19
C LYS A 475 -1.09 9.70 -21.27
N ALA A 476 -2.04 10.09 -20.43
CA ALA A 476 -3.30 9.38 -20.23
C ALA A 476 -4.39 10.31 -19.70
N GLY A 477 -5.64 9.86 -19.82
CA GLY A 477 -6.79 10.41 -19.10
C GLY A 477 -6.91 9.77 -17.71
N TYR A 478 -6.96 10.60 -16.68
CA TYR A 478 -7.09 10.21 -15.29
C TYR A 478 -8.52 10.46 -14.81
N THR A 479 -9.11 9.45 -14.17
CA THR A 479 -10.33 9.63 -13.37
C THR A 479 -9.98 10.35 -12.06
N LEU A 480 -10.98 10.79 -11.29
CA LEU A 480 -10.76 11.44 -10.00
C LEU A 480 -9.89 10.59 -9.06
N LYS A 481 -10.19 9.29 -9.00
CA LYS A 481 -9.45 8.31 -8.18
C LYS A 481 -7.99 8.16 -8.62
N MET A 482 -7.75 8.11 -9.94
CA MET A 482 -6.41 8.01 -10.50
C MET A 482 -5.60 9.30 -10.29
N ALA A 483 -6.24 10.46 -10.43
CA ALA A 483 -5.60 11.74 -10.19
C ALA A 483 -5.24 11.92 -8.71
N GLY A 484 -6.13 11.54 -7.77
CA GLY A 484 -5.82 11.50 -6.33
C GLY A 484 -4.62 10.59 -6.02
N SER A 485 -4.53 9.45 -6.70
CA SER A 485 -3.42 8.50 -6.56
C SER A 485 -2.05 9.03 -7.01
N MET A 486 -1.98 10.22 -7.63
CA MET A 486 -0.71 10.90 -7.95
C MET A 486 -0.07 11.54 -6.71
N ILE A 487 -0.85 11.80 -5.66
CA ILE A 487 -0.39 12.30 -4.38
C ILE A 487 -0.32 11.14 -3.38
N MET A 488 0.59 11.23 -2.42
CA MET A 488 0.69 10.26 -1.33
C MET A 488 -0.63 10.18 -0.54
N PRO A 489 -1.17 8.97 -0.28
CA PRO A 489 -2.48 8.82 0.35
C PRO A 489 -2.50 9.18 1.84
N ASN A 490 -3.63 9.76 2.29
CA ASN A 490 -4.15 9.82 3.68
C ASN A 490 -3.26 10.40 4.80
N CYS A 491 -2.13 11.05 4.51
CA CYS A 491 -1.21 11.53 5.55
C CYS A 491 -0.47 12.83 5.23
N LEU A 492 -0.65 13.40 4.03
CA LEU A 492 0.13 14.55 3.59
C LEU A 492 -0.58 15.87 3.90
N SER A 493 0.04 16.68 4.77
CA SER A 493 -0.40 18.05 5.06
C SER A 493 0.52 19.07 4.37
N ALA A 494 -0.01 20.27 4.11
CA ALA A 494 0.75 21.43 3.69
C ALA A 494 0.98 22.37 4.88
N TYR A 495 2.17 22.94 4.96
CA TYR A 495 2.57 23.86 6.02
C TYR A 495 3.11 25.13 5.39
N SER A 496 2.44 26.26 5.62
CA SER A 496 2.87 27.55 5.13
C SER A 496 3.77 28.26 6.13
N SER A 497 4.74 28.99 5.59
CA SER A 497 5.57 29.90 6.37
C SER A 497 6.06 31.04 5.51
N LYS A 498 6.33 32.18 6.15
CA LYS A 498 7.05 33.29 5.55
C LYS A 498 8.43 33.36 6.18
N MET A 499 9.46 33.19 5.35
CA MET A 499 10.82 33.05 5.84
C MET A 499 11.81 33.94 5.07
N SER A 500 12.85 34.35 5.77
CA SER A 500 14.03 34.98 5.22
C SER A 500 14.84 33.98 4.39
N GLY A 501 15.75 34.47 3.55
CA GLY A 501 16.64 33.59 2.79
C GLY A 501 17.62 32.81 3.67
N ALA A 502 17.89 33.24 4.90
CA ALA A 502 18.66 32.45 5.88
C ALA A 502 17.83 31.25 6.39
N GLU A 503 16.60 31.51 6.82
CA GLU A 503 15.66 30.48 7.30
C GLU A 503 15.29 29.48 6.19
N LEU A 504 15.17 29.94 4.93
CA LEU A 504 14.99 29.06 3.78
C LEU A 504 16.18 28.11 3.59
N LYS A 505 17.41 28.60 3.75
CA LYS A 505 18.61 27.74 3.63
C LYS A 505 18.61 26.66 4.69
N GLU A 506 18.26 27.01 5.92
CA GLU A 506 18.14 26.06 7.02
C GLU A 506 17.00 25.06 6.79
N THR A 507 15.86 25.52 6.30
CA THR A 507 14.73 24.63 5.99
C THR A 507 15.09 23.63 4.91
N VAL A 508 15.66 24.10 3.79
CA VAL A 508 16.12 23.21 2.72
C VAL A 508 17.20 22.25 3.22
N LYS A 509 18.12 22.72 4.08
CA LYS A 509 19.15 21.87 4.69
C LYS A 509 18.51 20.73 5.48
N ASN A 510 17.56 21.03 6.37
CA ASN A 510 16.88 20.03 7.19
C ASN A 510 16.15 18.97 6.34
N PHE A 511 15.54 19.36 5.22
CA PHE A 511 14.89 18.41 4.30
C PHE A 511 15.89 17.58 3.48
N VAL A 512 17.07 18.11 3.15
CA VAL A 512 18.10 17.40 2.38
C VAL A 512 18.91 16.44 3.27
N GLU A 513 19.31 16.90 4.45
CA GLU A 513 20.21 16.16 5.34
C GLU A 513 19.42 15.27 6.33
N GLY A 514 18.12 15.52 6.49
CA GLY A 514 17.29 14.90 7.51
C GLY A 514 17.47 15.53 8.89
N TYR A 515 16.53 15.24 9.80
CA TYR A 515 16.56 15.67 11.19
C TYR A 515 15.92 14.62 12.09
N GLU A 516 16.24 14.64 13.38
CA GLU A 516 15.68 13.70 14.36
C GLU A 516 14.15 13.79 14.42
N GLY A 517 13.47 12.66 14.24
CA GLY A 517 12.01 12.59 14.17
C GLY A 517 11.40 13.05 12.84
N GLY A 518 12.21 13.59 11.92
CA GLY A 518 11.84 13.90 10.54
C GLY A 518 12.10 12.77 9.55
N PHE A 519 11.83 13.05 8.29
CA PHE A 519 12.20 12.14 7.19
C PHE A 519 13.71 12.23 6.93
N ILE A 520 14.38 11.09 6.86
CA ILE A 520 15.82 10.99 6.57
C ILE A 520 15.98 10.34 5.19
N PRO A 521 16.48 11.07 4.17
CA PRO A 521 16.75 10.48 2.87
C PRO A 521 17.77 9.34 2.99
N PHE A 522 17.42 8.17 2.45
CA PHE A 522 18.20 6.94 2.53
C PHE A 522 18.78 6.50 1.18
N ASN A 523 18.32 7.12 0.08
CA ASN A 523 18.90 7.00 -1.26
C ASN A 523 18.53 8.20 -2.14
N ARG A 524 19.00 8.19 -3.39
CA ARG A 524 18.80 9.29 -4.34
C ARG A 524 17.32 9.57 -4.63
N GLY A 525 16.51 8.52 -4.76
CA GLY A 525 15.07 8.63 -5.00
C GLY A 525 14.29 9.24 -3.82
N SER A 526 14.83 9.10 -2.61
CA SER A 526 14.23 9.66 -1.39
C SER A 526 14.57 11.14 -1.13
N LEU A 527 15.44 11.75 -1.93
CA LEU A 527 15.77 13.17 -1.80
C LEU A 527 14.52 14.06 -1.98
N PRO A 528 14.43 15.19 -1.26
CA PRO A 528 13.29 16.08 -1.34
C PRO A 528 13.10 16.68 -2.73
N VAL A 529 11.85 17.01 -3.05
CA VAL A 529 11.46 17.67 -4.30
C VAL A 529 11.31 19.16 -4.03
N PHE A 530 11.90 19.97 -4.91
CA PHE A 530 11.85 21.42 -4.81
C PHE A 530 11.15 22.03 -6.02
N SER A 531 10.41 23.09 -5.77
CA SER A 531 9.79 23.90 -6.80
C SER A 531 10.04 25.38 -6.51
N GLY A 532 10.52 26.11 -7.52
CA GLY A 532 10.73 27.56 -7.44
C GLY A 532 12.13 27.93 -6.96
N ILE A 533 12.96 26.92 -6.66
CA ILE A 533 14.38 26.98 -6.38
C ILE A 533 15.08 25.77 -7.03
N SER A 534 16.38 25.89 -7.26
CA SER A 534 17.26 24.76 -7.58
C SER A 534 18.34 24.61 -6.52
N VAL A 535 18.67 23.37 -6.17
CA VAL A 535 19.62 23.03 -5.12
C VAL A 535 20.80 22.20 -5.64
N GLU A 536 21.96 22.38 -5.04
CA GLU A 536 23.13 21.51 -5.23
C GLU A 536 23.32 20.68 -3.96
N VAL A 537 23.30 19.37 -4.09
CA VAL A 537 23.45 18.39 -3.01
C VAL A 537 24.71 17.58 -3.27
N LYS A 538 25.46 17.30 -2.22
CA LYS A 538 26.61 16.40 -2.27
C LYS A 538 26.24 15.06 -1.66
N GLU A 539 26.53 13.97 -2.35
CA GLU A 539 26.44 12.61 -1.81
C GLU A 539 27.73 12.29 -1.03
N THR A 540 27.58 11.72 0.16
CA THR A 540 28.66 11.36 1.08
C THR A 540 28.44 9.96 1.63
N ASP A 541 29.47 9.36 2.24
CA ASP A 541 29.33 8.04 2.87
C ASP A 541 28.28 8.03 3.99
N ASP A 542 28.00 9.19 4.61
CA ASP A 542 27.06 9.37 5.71
C ASP A 542 25.69 9.94 5.26
N GLY A 543 25.42 10.00 3.95
CA GLY A 543 24.16 10.53 3.39
C GLY A 543 24.37 11.77 2.53
N TYR A 544 23.51 12.78 2.68
CA TYR A 544 23.45 13.94 1.79
C TYR A 544 23.75 15.25 2.51
N THR A 545 24.41 16.19 1.83
CA THR A 545 24.73 17.53 2.38
C THR A 545 24.33 18.64 1.42
N LEU A 546 23.64 19.65 1.93
CA LEU A 546 23.27 20.81 1.13
C LEU A 546 24.51 21.67 0.82
N SER A 547 24.77 21.95 -0.46
CA SER A 547 25.90 22.78 -0.89
C SER A 547 25.48 24.18 -1.33
N LYS A 548 24.37 24.29 -2.07
CA LYS A 548 23.96 25.56 -2.69
C LYS A 548 22.45 25.61 -2.92
N ILE A 549 21.89 26.81 -2.82
CA ILE A 549 20.51 27.12 -3.24
C ILE A 549 20.52 28.31 -4.19
N THR A 550 19.73 28.21 -5.24
CA THR A 550 19.50 29.29 -6.21
C THR A 550 18.02 29.45 -6.54
N LYS A 551 17.60 30.70 -6.79
CA LYS A 551 16.30 31.03 -7.38
C LYS A 551 16.55 31.84 -8.65
N ASP A 552 15.92 31.46 -9.75
CA ASP A 552 16.11 32.10 -11.07
C ASP A 552 17.59 32.23 -11.47
N GLY A 553 18.39 31.20 -11.16
CA GLY A 553 19.83 31.14 -11.41
C GLY A 553 20.69 32.03 -10.51
N LYS A 554 20.11 32.77 -9.56
CA LYS A 554 20.82 33.64 -8.61
C LYS A 554 20.90 32.99 -7.23
N LYS A 555 22.01 33.22 -6.52
CA LYS A 555 22.18 32.75 -5.14
C LYS A 555 21.20 33.49 -4.22
N VAL A 556 20.47 32.74 -3.39
CA VAL A 556 19.59 33.28 -2.34
C VAL A 556 20.41 34.06 -1.32
N GLN A 557 20.05 35.31 -1.07
CA GLN A 557 20.64 36.19 -0.05
C GLN A 557 19.89 36.04 1.26
N ASP A 558 20.57 36.24 2.39
CA ASP A 558 19.99 35.99 3.72
C ASP A 558 18.79 36.88 4.03
N ASN A 559 18.76 38.09 3.45
CA ASN A 559 17.70 39.08 3.63
C ASN A 559 16.60 39.03 2.57
N ASP A 560 16.66 38.07 1.63
CA ASP A 560 15.53 37.81 0.75
C ASP A 560 14.33 37.34 1.58
N THR A 561 13.11 37.47 1.06
CA THR A 561 11.88 37.04 1.75
C THR A 561 11.07 36.18 0.81
N PHE A 562 10.58 35.05 1.32
CA PHE A 562 9.83 34.06 0.55
C PHE A 562 8.57 33.64 1.30
N THR A 563 7.48 33.42 0.57
CA THR A 563 6.42 32.50 1.02
C THR A 563 6.83 31.08 0.65
N VAL A 564 6.65 30.14 1.60
CA VAL A 564 7.10 28.76 1.44
C VAL A 564 6.01 27.81 1.89
N ILE A 565 5.78 26.77 1.11
CA ILE A 565 4.95 25.62 1.49
C ILE A 565 5.85 24.41 1.65
N CYS A 566 5.76 23.75 2.80
CA CYS A 566 6.36 22.45 3.06
C CYS A 566 5.28 21.36 3.01
N LEU A 567 5.49 20.31 2.22
CA LEU A 567 4.66 19.11 2.20
C LEU A 567 5.36 18.01 3.00
N ALA A 568 4.72 17.55 4.06
CA ALA A 568 5.23 16.49 4.93
C ALA A 568 4.10 15.88 5.76
N ILE A 569 4.34 14.69 6.31
CA ILE A 569 3.39 14.11 7.26
C ILE A 569 3.46 14.86 8.61
N PRO A 570 2.34 14.94 9.37
CA PRO A 570 2.29 15.68 10.63
C PRO A 570 3.34 15.28 11.66
N LYS A 571 3.71 14.00 11.72
CA LYS A 571 4.75 13.51 12.63
C LYS A 571 6.10 14.18 12.39
N HIS A 572 6.50 14.34 11.13
CA HIS A 572 7.78 14.94 10.78
C HIS A 572 7.79 16.42 11.13
N MET A 573 6.72 17.15 10.78
CA MET A 573 6.65 18.59 11.09
C MET A 573 6.53 18.88 12.59
N LYS A 574 5.87 18.02 13.37
CA LYS A 574 5.86 18.11 14.85
C LYS A 574 7.25 17.95 15.46
N ALA A 575 8.12 17.16 14.84
CA ALA A 575 9.50 16.95 15.28
C ALA A 575 10.49 17.95 14.66
N TYR A 576 10.01 18.88 13.83
CA TYR A 576 10.88 19.83 13.14
C TYR A 576 11.65 20.68 14.15
N PRO A 577 12.99 20.80 14.02
CA PRO A 577 13.79 21.65 14.87
C PRO A 577 13.55 23.11 14.48
N ALA A 578 12.46 23.69 14.97
CA ALA A 578 12.18 25.10 14.77
C ALA A 578 13.20 25.93 15.56
N ASP A 579 13.97 26.77 14.86
CA ASP A 579 14.63 27.91 15.49
C ASP A 579 13.54 28.88 16.00
N GLU A 580 13.83 29.76 16.98
CA GLU A 580 12.83 30.62 17.64
C GLU A 580 12.00 31.49 16.65
N ASN A 581 12.43 31.61 15.39
CA ASN A 581 11.83 32.47 14.37
C ASN A 581 11.08 31.74 13.25
N ILE A 582 11.17 30.42 13.11
CA ILE A 582 10.47 29.67 12.06
C ILE A 582 9.15 29.13 12.61
N VAL A 583 8.03 29.67 12.13
CA VAL A 583 6.67 29.20 12.45
C VAL A 583 6.05 28.63 11.18
N PHE A 584 5.52 27.41 11.28
CA PHE A 584 4.75 26.74 10.25
C PHE A 584 3.28 26.70 10.65
N ASP A 585 2.42 27.26 9.80
CA ASP A 585 0.97 27.16 9.92
C ASP A 585 0.48 25.98 9.06
N GLU A 586 -0.23 25.02 9.64
CA GLU A 586 -0.84 23.92 8.89
C GLU A 586 -2.05 24.43 8.10
N GLU A 587 -2.10 24.10 6.81
CA GLU A 587 -3.23 24.45 5.93
C GLU A 587 -4.46 23.59 6.24
N ASP A 588 -5.66 24.18 6.16
CA ASP A 588 -6.92 23.50 6.49
C ASP A 588 -7.28 22.34 5.54
N THR A 589 -6.71 22.33 4.33
CA THR A 589 -7.02 21.36 3.28
C THR A 589 -5.89 20.35 3.12
N ALA A 590 -6.22 19.05 3.10
CA ALA A 590 -5.24 18.01 2.80
C ALA A 590 -4.69 18.19 1.36
N VAL A 591 -3.43 17.80 1.14
CA VAL A 591 -2.77 18.02 -0.17
C VAL A 591 -3.47 17.29 -1.31
N GLU A 592 -4.00 16.08 -1.05
CA GLU A 592 -4.78 15.30 -2.02
C GLU A 592 -6.07 16.02 -2.42
N ASP A 593 -6.76 16.66 -1.48
CA ASP A 593 -7.99 17.42 -1.75
C ASP A 593 -7.69 18.70 -2.53
N ALA A 594 -6.62 19.42 -2.18
CA ALA A 594 -6.17 20.58 -2.94
C ALA A 594 -5.80 20.21 -4.38
N TRP A 595 -5.12 19.08 -4.56
CA TRP A 595 -4.77 18.53 -5.87
C TRP A 595 -5.99 18.13 -6.70
N THR A 596 -6.84 17.27 -6.14
CA THR A 596 -8.02 16.74 -6.84
C THR A 596 -9.07 17.82 -7.11
N GLY A 597 -9.24 18.77 -6.20
CA GLY A 597 -10.08 19.95 -6.40
C GLY A 597 -9.60 20.77 -7.60
N ALA A 598 -8.31 21.09 -7.66
CA ALA A 598 -7.73 21.85 -8.76
C ALA A 598 -7.82 21.12 -10.11
N VAL A 599 -7.63 19.79 -10.13
CA VAL A 599 -7.69 19.03 -11.39
C VAL A 599 -9.11 18.73 -11.86
N SER A 600 -10.11 18.83 -10.99
CA SER A 600 -11.52 18.52 -11.31
C SER A 600 -12.25 19.61 -12.10
N ASP A 601 -11.70 20.83 -12.15
CA ASP A 601 -12.32 22.00 -12.80
C ASP A 601 -12.33 21.93 -14.35
N GLY A 602 -11.90 20.81 -14.93
CA GLY A 602 -12.06 20.48 -16.36
C GLY A 602 -11.16 21.25 -17.33
N ASN A 603 -10.34 22.19 -16.84
CA ASN A 603 -9.33 22.95 -17.58
C ASN A 603 -7.92 22.83 -16.97
N ALA A 604 -7.71 21.87 -16.07
CA ALA A 604 -6.44 21.74 -15.37
C ALA A 604 -5.31 21.35 -16.33
N VAL A 605 -4.28 22.19 -16.37
CA VAL A 605 -3.06 21.95 -17.14
C VAL A 605 -1.95 21.70 -16.13
N LEU A 606 -1.36 20.51 -16.17
CA LEU A 606 -0.17 20.21 -15.39
C LEU A 606 0.96 21.16 -15.77
N ALA A 607 1.67 21.69 -14.77
CA ALA A 607 2.85 22.51 -14.99
C ALA A 607 3.97 21.70 -15.68
N GLU A 608 4.86 22.38 -16.40
CA GLU A 608 6.07 21.72 -16.92
C GLU A 608 7.07 21.47 -15.77
N PRO A 609 7.92 20.43 -15.86
CA PRO A 609 8.96 20.20 -14.88
C PRO A 609 10.03 21.28 -14.93
N GLU A 610 10.62 21.55 -13.77
CA GLU A 610 11.82 22.38 -13.58
C GLU A 610 12.99 21.49 -13.11
N ASP A 611 14.20 21.77 -13.59
CA ASP A 611 15.43 21.17 -13.07
C ASP A 611 15.72 21.75 -11.68
N TYR A 612 15.39 21.00 -10.63
CA TYR A 612 15.40 21.51 -9.27
C TYR A 612 16.60 21.00 -8.44
N MET A 613 17.33 20.00 -8.92
CA MET A 613 18.44 19.40 -8.17
C MET A 613 19.64 19.07 -9.05
N THR A 614 20.84 19.29 -8.50
CA THR A 614 22.09 18.73 -9.00
C THR A 614 22.77 17.95 -7.87
N LEU A 615 22.93 16.65 -8.04
CA LEU A 615 23.62 15.75 -7.13
C LEU A 615 25.08 15.57 -7.57
N ARG A 616 26.03 15.73 -6.65
CA ARG A 616 27.48 15.67 -6.92
C ARG A 616 28.25 14.68 -6.07
#